data_AF-A0A1J4YXX1-F1
#
_entry.id   AF-A0A1J4YXX1-F1
#
_cell.length_a   1.000
_cell.length_b   1.000
_cell.length_c   1.000
_cell.angle_alpha   90.00
_cell.angle_beta   90.00
_cell.angle_gamma   90.00
#
_symmetry.space_group_name_H-M   'P 1'
#
loop_
_entity.id
_entity.type
_entity.pdbx_description
1 polymer ?
#
loop_
_entity_poly.entity_id
_entity_poly.type
_entity_poly.pdbx_seq_one_letter_code
_entity_poly.pdbx_strand_id
1 'polypeptide(L)'
;MLRPILVNDPPHGLRVLRPYLIRGLDAAGRAQAVADHFGFFRRQIRESALHAIYLQGVCLTQRDTPAGQLTLMLYDSLGLGREGELRMALELDGHTLHMFAMVVALPGTLGLPAGPSPVLWVGCNKGPGPEPDIPELIKRATKAMQGLRPKALMLHGAQALAAGWGLAGLYGVANQGTVFAGYYNLRDRIKADYDRFWQEYEGQRVTPYVYRLVGAPIAKDLAGVESSKRAAAARKIAAAQQWFDDVVRAAMAMRVG
;
A
#
# COMPACT_ATOMS: atom_id res chain seq x y z
N MET A 1 17.05 -0.04 17.67
CA MET A 1 15.99 -0.22 16.66
C MET A 1 14.64 0.44 16.98
N LEU A 2 13.73 -0.12 17.81
CA LEU A 2 12.32 0.35 17.86
C LEU A 2 12.01 1.52 18.83
N ARG A 3 12.88 1.81 19.82
CA ARG A 3 12.63 2.86 20.82
C ARG A 3 12.29 4.23 20.22
N PRO A 4 13.01 4.75 19.19
CA PRO A 4 12.65 6.01 18.56
C PRO A 4 11.25 6.00 17.95
N ILE A 5 10.81 4.87 17.40
CA ILE A 5 9.50 4.70 16.78
C ILE A 5 8.39 4.77 17.83
N LEU A 6 8.58 4.07 18.96
CA LEU A 6 7.61 4.09 20.07
C LEU A 6 7.47 5.47 20.72
N VAL A 7 8.55 6.27 20.73
CA VAL A 7 8.50 7.66 21.21
C VAL A 7 7.74 8.54 20.22
N ASN A 8 7.87 8.29 18.91
CA ASN A 8 7.21 9.06 17.86
C ASN A 8 5.72 8.69 17.66
N ASP A 9 5.34 7.43 17.89
CA ASP A 9 3.95 6.93 17.89
C ASP A 9 3.64 6.24 19.23
N PRO A 10 3.38 6.99 20.33
CA PRO A 10 3.03 6.38 21.61
C PRO A 10 1.84 5.40 21.55
N PRO A 11 0.79 5.63 20.73
CA PRO A 11 -0.29 4.66 20.51
C PRO A 11 0.13 3.33 19.87
N HIS A 12 1.36 3.19 19.39
CA HIS A 12 1.88 1.97 18.80
C HIS A 12 1.78 0.76 19.75
N GLY A 13 2.11 0.94 21.04
CA GLY A 13 1.97 -0.13 22.04
C GLY A 13 0.51 -0.57 22.27
N LEU A 14 -0.47 0.24 21.85
CA LEU A 14 -1.89 -0.03 22.05
C LEU A 14 -2.51 -0.86 20.92
N ARG A 15 -1.77 -1.19 19.85
CA ARG A 15 -2.27 -2.00 18.72
C ARG A 15 -2.88 -3.33 19.18
N VAL A 16 -2.28 -3.96 20.19
CA VAL A 16 -2.74 -5.24 20.77
C VAL A 16 -4.05 -5.08 21.54
N LEU A 17 -4.36 -3.88 22.02
CA LEU A 17 -5.51 -3.60 22.89
C LEU A 17 -6.76 -3.12 22.14
N ARG A 18 -6.69 -2.94 20.82
CA ARG A 18 -7.80 -2.47 19.98
C ARG A 18 -7.91 -3.27 18.68
N PRO A 19 -9.04 -3.23 17.97
CA PRO A 19 -9.10 -3.84 16.64
C PRO A 19 -8.02 -3.30 15.71
N TYR A 20 -7.40 -4.23 14.98
CA TYR A 20 -6.19 -4.00 14.20
C TYR A 20 -6.14 -4.97 13.01
N LEU A 21 -5.71 -4.44 11.85
CA LEU A 21 -5.55 -5.07 10.53
C LEU A 21 -6.81 -5.63 9.87
N ILE A 22 -7.39 -6.67 10.49
CA ILE A 22 -8.48 -7.44 9.92
C ILE A 22 -9.46 -7.81 11.02
N ARG A 23 -10.74 -7.80 10.69
CA ARG A 23 -11.83 -8.17 11.59
C ARG A 23 -11.60 -9.59 12.13
N GLY A 24 -11.79 -9.75 13.43
CA GLY A 24 -11.79 -11.06 14.10
C GLY A 24 -10.45 -11.48 14.71
N LEU A 25 -9.36 -10.71 14.53
CA LEU A 25 -8.13 -10.97 15.25
C LEU A 25 -8.29 -10.76 16.76
N ASP A 26 -7.92 -11.78 17.54
CA ASP A 26 -7.84 -11.71 19.00
C ASP A 26 -6.55 -11.02 19.47
N ALA A 27 -6.35 -10.88 20.79
CA ALA A 27 -5.18 -10.19 21.31
C ALA A 27 -3.85 -10.86 20.90
N ALA A 28 -3.82 -12.20 20.87
CA ALA A 28 -2.64 -12.96 20.49
C ALA A 28 -2.30 -12.74 19.00
N GLY A 29 -3.28 -12.84 18.12
CA GLY A 29 -3.12 -12.58 16.69
C GLY A 29 -2.72 -11.14 16.37
N ARG A 30 -3.25 -10.16 17.12
CA ARG A 30 -2.81 -8.75 16.99
C ARG A 30 -1.36 -8.55 17.43
N ALA A 31 -0.94 -9.18 18.53
CA ALA A 31 0.45 -9.15 18.96
C ALA A 31 1.37 -9.83 17.93
N GLN A 32 0.93 -10.97 17.38
CA GLN A 32 1.66 -11.68 16.34
C GLN A 32 1.82 -10.84 15.08
N ALA A 33 0.79 -10.10 14.66
CA ALA A 33 0.88 -9.20 13.52
C ALA A 33 1.93 -8.09 13.69
N VAL A 34 1.98 -7.46 14.86
CA VAL A 34 3.03 -6.47 15.17
C VAL A 34 4.41 -7.15 15.18
N ALA A 35 4.51 -8.33 15.78
CA ALA A 35 5.76 -9.10 15.84
C ALA A 35 6.24 -9.56 14.45
N ASP A 36 5.34 -9.96 13.56
CA ASP A 36 5.64 -10.33 12.18
C ASP A 36 6.25 -9.13 11.45
N HIS A 37 5.62 -7.96 11.60
CA HIS A 37 6.03 -6.74 10.93
C HIS A 37 7.44 -6.31 11.33
N PHE A 38 7.67 -6.06 12.62
CA PHE A 38 8.97 -5.63 13.08
C PHE A 38 9.99 -6.76 13.08
N GLY A 39 9.55 -8.01 13.14
CA GLY A 39 10.40 -9.17 12.90
C GLY A 39 10.97 -9.19 11.49
N PHE A 40 10.15 -8.89 10.48
CA PHE A 40 10.61 -8.71 9.10
C PHE A 40 11.60 -7.55 8.99
N PHE A 41 11.23 -6.35 9.48
CA PHE A 41 12.09 -5.17 9.39
C PHE A 41 13.43 -5.39 10.08
N ARG A 42 13.45 -5.97 11.28
CA ARG A 42 14.69 -6.27 12.01
C ARG A 42 15.62 -7.21 11.26
N ARG A 43 15.09 -8.16 10.48
CA ARG A 43 15.89 -9.17 9.76
C ARG A 43 16.29 -8.74 8.36
N GLN A 44 15.41 -8.00 7.68
CA GLN A 44 15.50 -7.80 6.23
C GLN A 44 15.72 -6.36 5.83
N ILE A 45 15.51 -5.38 6.71
CA ILE A 45 15.64 -3.94 6.41
C ILE A 45 16.75 -3.31 7.26
N ARG A 46 17.59 -2.48 6.64
CA ARG A 46 18.65 -1.73 7.32
C ARG A 46 18.06 -0.82 8.40
N GLU A 47 18.73 -0.68 9.54
CA GLU A 47 18.24 0.18 10.63
C GLU A 47 18.08 1.63 10.20
N SER A 48 18.99 2.15 9.36
CA SER A 48 18.87 3.50 8.78
C SER A 48 17.62 3.67 7.92
N ALA A 49 17.27 2.66 7.11
CA ALA A 49 16.06 2.68 6.29
C ALA A 49 14.80 2.59 7.16
N LEU A 50 14.79 1.74 8.19
CA LEU A 50 13.69 1.68 9.15
C LEU A 50 13.48 3.06 9.82
N HIS A 51 14.55 3.69 10.32
CA HIS A 51 14.45 5.00 10.96
C HIS A 51 13.98 6.07 9.99
N ALA A 52 14.49 6.07 8.76
CA ALA A 52 14.04 7.01 7.73
C ALA A 52 12.53 6.87 7.48
N ILE A 53 12.04 5.63 7.28
CA ILE A 53 10.60 5.37 7.05
C ILE A 53 9.74 5.89 8.22
N TYR A 54 10.12 5.58 9.46
CA TYR A 54 9.27 5.84 10.62
C TYR A 54 9.41 7.23 11.26
N LEU A 55 10.48 7.97 10.95
CA LEU A 55 10.75 9.28 11.56
C LEU A 55 10.69 10.44 10.56
N GLN A 56 10.87 10.18 9.26
CA GLN A 56 10.98 11.23 8.24
C GLN A 56 10.10 10.97 7.01
N GLY A 57 9.92 9.70 6.64
CA GLY A 57 9.42 9.30 5.35
C GLY A 57 10.54 9.09 4.32
N VAL A 58 10.29 8.22 3.36
CA VAL A 58 11.22 7.91 2.27
C VAL A 58 10.52 8.05 0.94
N CYS A 59 11.14 8.80 0.01
CA CYS A 59 10.72 8.83 -1.37
C CYS A 59 11.17 7.53 -2.07
N LEU A 60 10.20 6.73 -2.53
CA LEU A 60 10.44 5.51 -3.29
C LEU A 60 10.72 5.81 -4.77
N THR A 61 10.04 6.80 -5.34
CA THR A 61 10.27 7.31 -6.69
C THR A 61 9.66 8.70 -6.84
N GLN A 62 10.21 9.50 -7.76
CA GLN A 62 9.73 10.83 -8.09
C GLN A 62 9.79 11.10 -9.60
N ARG A 63 8.88 11.94 -10.09
CA ARG A 63 8.82 12.37 -11.48
C ARG A 63 8.43 13.84 -11.58
N ASP A 64 9.27 14.62 -12.23
CA ASP A 64 8.90 15.97 -12.62
C ASP A 64 7.96 15.90 -13.84
N THR A 65 6.79 16.51 -13.71
CA THR A 65 5.77 16.52 -14.76
C THR A 65 5.34 17.96 -15.06
N PRO A 66 4.71 18.23 -16.20
CA PRO A 66 4.15 19.56 -16.48
C PRO A 66 3.09 20.02 -15.47
N ALA A 67 2.53 19.12 -14.65
CA ALA A 67 1.54 19.45 -13.64
C ALA A 67 2.13 19.65 -12.24
N GLY A 68 3.44 19.43 -12.05
CA GLY A 68 4.11 19.41 -10.76
C GLY A 68 4.95 18.15 -10.54
N GLN A 69 5.53 18.03 -9.35
CA GLN A 69 6.35 16.88 -8.97
C GLN A 69 5.46 15.78 -8.39
N LEU A 70 5.45 14.62 -9.05
CA LEU A 70 4.74 13.43 -8.60
C LEU A 70 5.69 12.55 -7.78
N THR A 71 5.34 12.22 -6.54
CA THR A 71 6.18 11.40 -5.65
C THR A 71 5.41 10.21 -5.10
N LEU A 72 6.09 9.08 -4.92
CA LEU A 72 5.61 7.97 -4.10
C LEU A 72 6.40 7.93 -2.80
N MET A 73 5.71 8.12 -1.71
CA MET A 73 6.31 8.23 -0.38
C MET A 73 5.94 7.02 0.48
N LEU A 74 6.85 6.62 1.35
CA LEU A 74 6.65 5.60 2.38
C LEU A 74 6.92 6.19 3.77
N TYR A 75 5.93 6.15 4.64
CA TYR A 75 5.95 6.70 5.99
C TYR A 75 5.59 5.61 7.02
N ASP A 76 5.62 5.97 8.31
CA ASP A 76 4.89 5.28 9.35
C ASP A 76 3.36 5.32 9.10
N SER A 77 2.58 4.75 10.02
CA SER A 77 1.13 4.64 9.85
C SER A 77 0.38 5.98 9.74
N LEU A 78 0.91 7.11 10.26
CA LEU A 78 0.32 8.45 10.21
C LEU A 78 -1.21 8.48 10.45
N GLY A 79 -1.66 7.92 11.58
CA GLY A 79 -3.08 7.89 11.96
C GLY A 79 -3.91 6.77 11.34
N LEU A 80 -3.35 5.98 10.41
CA LEU A 80 -3.98 4.76 9.86
C LEU A 80 -3.57 3.48 10.58
N GLY A 81 -3.10 3.62 11.82
CA GLY A 81 -2.48 2.52 12.51
C GLY A 81 -3.43 1.39 12.93
N ARG A 82 -4.75 1.52 12.76
CA ARG A 82 -5.64 0.36 12.93
C ARG A 82 -5.64 -0.52 11.68
N GLU A 83 -5.21 0.02 10.55
CA GLU A 83 -5.25 -0.63 9.24
C GLU A 83 -3.86 -1.07 8.74
N GLY A 84 -2.76 -0.51 9.27
CA GLY A 84 -1.40 -0.92 8.93
C GLY A 84 -0.32 -0.19 9.74
N GLU A 85 0.93 -0.63 9.62
CA GLU A 85 2.09 0.00 10.28
C GLU A 85 2.86 0.97 9.38
N LEU A 86 2.61 0.91 8.08
CA LEU A 86 3.22 1.75 7.06
C LEU A 86 2.12 2.49 6.31
N ARG A 87 2.44 3.71 5.87
CA ARG A 87 1.63 4.43 4.89
C ARG A 87 2.42 4.60 3.60
N MET A 88 1.87 4.13 2.49
CA MET A 88 2.31 4.55 1.16
C MET A 88 1.39 5.69 0.70
N ALA A 89 1.95 6.75 0.15
CA ALA A 89 1.19 7.88 -0.38
C ALA A 89 1.72 8.30 -1.75
N LEU A 90 0.80 8.48 -2.70
CA LEU A 90 1.07 9.15 -3.97
C LEU A 90 0.73 10.63 -3.79
N GLU A 91 1.69 11.50 -4.05
CA GLU A 91 1.57 12.94 -3.83
C GLU A 91 1.89 13.72 -5.11
N LEU A 92 1.23 14.87 -5.28
CA LEU A 92 1.57 15.87 -6.30
C LEU A 92 1.86 17.20 -5.60
N ASP A 93 3.08 17.69 -5.73
CA ASP A 93 3.56 18.89 -5.03
C ASP A 93 3.32 18.82 -3.50
N GLY A 94 3.46 17.62 -2.91
CA GLY A 94 3.20 17.34 -1.49
C GLY A 94 1.74 17.11 -1.10
N HIS A 95 0.77 17.31 -2.02
CA HIS A 95 -0.63 17.01 -1.75
C HIS A 95 -0.94 15.53 -2.00
N THR A 96 -1.48 14.84 -1.00
CA THR A 96 -1.82 13.41 -1.13
C THR A 96 -2.97 13.20 -2.11
N LEU A 97 -2.70 12.47 -3.19
CA LEU A 97 -3.67 12.04 -4.20
C LEU A 97 -4.37 10.74 -3.80
N HIS A 98 -3.62 9.82 -3.17
CA HIS A 98 -4.09 8.50 -2.79
C HIS A 98 -3.14 7.86 -1.78
N MET A 99 -3.64 7.01 -0.89
CA MET A 99 -2.82 6.36 0.14
C MET A 99 -3.29 4.95 0.49
N PHE A 100 -2.33 4.12 0.87
CA PHE A 100 -2.54 2.79 1.45
C PHE A 100 -1.99 2.74 2.88
N ALA A 101 -2.70 2.06 3.78
CA ALA A 101 -2.10 1.56 5.02
C ALA A 101 -1.72 0.09 4.80
N MET A 102 -0.50 -0.24 5.18
CA MET A 102 0.07 -1.54 4.88
C MET A 102 0.78 -2.14 6.07
N VAL A 103 0.87 -3.47 6.09
CA VAL A 103 1.72 -4.19 7.04
C VAL A 103 2.37 -5.37 6.32
N VAL A 104 3.60 -5.69 6.71
CA VAL A 104 4.21 -6.98 6.42
C VAL A 104 3.75 -7.99 7.48
N ALA A 105 3.09 -9.07 7.06
CA ALA A 105 2.55 -10.09 7.96
C ALA A 105 2.79 -11.50 7.41
N LEU A 106 2.78 -12.52 8.28
CA LEU A 106 2.71 -13.90 7.83
C LEU A 106 1.27 -14.26 7.42
N PRO A 107 1.07 -15.15 6.42
CA PRO A 107 -0.26 -15.56 5.97
C PRO A 107 -1.17 -16.08 7.11
N GLY A 108 -0.60 -16.84 8.05
CA GLY A 108 -1.35 -17.38 9.19
C GLY A 108 -2.01 -16.30 10.05
N THR A 109 -1.32 -15.17 10.24
CA THR A 109 -1.83 -14.00 10.96
C THR A 109 -3.02 -13.34 10.24
N LEU A 110 -3.19 -13.59 8.95
CA LEU A 110 -4.32 -13.07 8.15
C LEU A 110 -5.46 -14.11 8.02
N GLY A 111 -5.40 -15.23 8.76
CA GLY A 111 -6.35 -16.32 8.65
C GLY A 111 -6.24 -17.10 7.33
N LEU A 112 -5.08 -17.03 6.68
CA LEU A 112 -4.77 -17.81 5.48
C LEU A 112 -3.97 -19.07 5.88
N PRO A 113 -3.87 -20.09 5.00
CA PRO A 113 -2.98 -21.23 5.23
C PRO A 113 -1.57 -20.77 5.62
N ALA A 114 -1.07 -21.29 6.73
CA ALA A 114 0.23 -20.88 7.27
C ALA A 114 1.35 -21.16 6.27
N GLY A 115 2.30 -20.24 6.18
CA GLY A 115 3.49 -20.35 5.33
C GLY A 115 4.61 -19.46 5.85
N PRO A 116 5.87 -19.77 5.55
CA PRO A 116 7.02 -19.06 6.11
C PRO A 116 7.27 -17.70 5.43
N SER A 117 6.73 -17.52 4.21
CA SER A 117 6.99 -16.33 3.41
C SER A 117 6.02 -15.21 3.77
N PRO A 118 6.52 -14.06 4.27
CA PRO A 118 5.66 -12.93 4.59
C PRO A 118 5.06 -12.30 3.34
N VAL A 119 3.96 -11.58 3.51
CA VAL A 119 3.21 -10.90 2.47
C VAL A 119 3.04 -9.43 2.80
N LEU A 120 2.80 -8.60 1.79
CA LEU A 120 2.38 -7.22 2.00
C LEU A 120 0.85 -7.18 2.07
N TRP A 121 0.31 -6.82 3.22
CA TRP A 121 -1.12 -6.61 3.45
C TRP A 121 -1.47 -5.13 3.24
N VAL A 122 -2.59 -4.86 2.56
CA VAL A 122 -3.20 -3.53 2.39
C VAL A 122 -4.51 -3.51 3.17
N GLY A 123 -4.50 -2.88 4.35
CA GLY A 123 -5.67 -2.79 5.22
C GLY A 123 -6.51 -1.53 5.01
N CYS A 124 -6.01 -0.56 4.23
CA CYS A 124 -6.70 0.68 3.94
C CYS A 124 -6.41 1.11 2.50
N ASN A 125 -7.46 1.59 1.83
CA ASN A 125 -7.40 2.19 0.50
C ASN A 125 -8.20 3.49 0.55
N LYS A 126 -7.50 4.64 0.60
CA LYS A 126 -8.14 5.96 0.74
C LYS A 126 -7.64 6.88 -0.36
N GLY A 127 -8.58 7.62 -0.96
CA GLY A 127 -8.29 8.70 -1.88
C GLY A 127 -7.72 9.94 -1.17
N PRO A 128 -7.71 11.10 -1.84
CA PRO A 128 -7.19 12.32 -1.24
C PRO A 128 -7.96 12.68 0.03
N GLY A 129 -7.27 13.31 0.98
CA GLY A 129 -7.88 13.89 2.17
C GLY A 129 -8.80 15.07 1.81
N PRO A 130 -9.30 15.83 2.80
CA PRO A 130 -10.05 17.05 2.57
C PRO A 130 -9.11 18.18 2.10
N GLU A 131 -8.54 18.03 0.90
CA GLU A 131 -7.79 19.08 0.23
C GLU A 131 -8.78 20.09 -0.39
N PRO A 132 -8.42 21.39 -0.48
CA PRO A 132 -9.14 22.30 -1.35
C PRO A 132 -9.03 21.84 -2.81
N ASP A 133 -10.09 22.02 -3.60
CA ASP A 133 -10.11 21.77 -5.05
C ASP A 133 -9.65 20.38 -5.52
N ILE A 134 -10.00 19.33 -4.77
CA ILE A 134 -9.77 17.91 -5.13
C ILE A 134 -10.03 17.61 -6.62
N PRO A 135 -11.13 18.08 -7.26
CA PRO A 135 -11.37 17.80 -8.68
C PRO A 135 -10.24 18.30 -9.59
N GLU A 136 -9.72 19.50 -9.36
CA GLU A 136 -8.66 20.07 -10.19
C GLU A 136 -7.31 19.40 -9.90
N LEU A 137 -7.04 19.08 -8.63
CA LEU A 137 -5.87 18.30 -8.23
C LEU A 137 -5.84 16.93 -8.92
N ILE A 138 -6.97 16.20 -8.92
CA ILE A 138 -7.10 14.90 -9.58
C ILE A 138 -6.95 15.02 -11.10
N LYS A 139 -7.48 16.08 -11.71
CA LYS A 139 -7.34 16.33 -13.15
C LYS A 139 -5.89 16.60 -13.54
N ARG A 140 -5.19 17.48 -12.80
CA ARG A 140 -3.76 17.76 -12.95
C ARG A 140 -2.93 16.48 -12.79
N ALA A 141 -3.18 15.73 -11.73
CA ALA A 141 -2.52 14.46 -11.46
C ALA A 141 -2.74 13.43 -12.57
N THR A 142 -3.98 13.28 -13.06
CA THR A 142 -4.29 12.33 -14.15
C THR A 142 -3.50 12.65 -15.41
N LYS A 143 -3.30 13.93 -15.73
CA LYS A 143 -2.43 14.36 -16.84
C LYS A 143 -0.96 14.02 -16.57
N ALA A 144 -0.47 14.27 -15.35
CA ALA A 144 0.89 13.92 -14.91
C ALA A 144 1.19 12.42 -15.04
N MET A 145 0.19 11.57 -14.75
CA MET A 145 0.30 10.11 -14.80
C MET A 145 -0.03 9.52 -16.18
N GLN A 146 0.02 10.32 -17.26
CA GLN A 146 -0.28 9.90 -18.63
C GLN A 146 -1.67 9.25 -18.79
N GLY A 147 -2.62 9.61 -17.93
CA GLY A 147 -3.98 9.03 -17.90
C GLY A 147 -4.10 7.72 -17.12
N LEU A 148 -3.10 7.33 -16.34
CA LEU A 148 -3.25 6.33 -15.27
C LEU A 148 -4.00 6.95 -14.08
N ARG A 149 -4.82 6.15 -13.40
CA ARG A 149 -5.54 6.56 -12.19
C ARG A 149 -4.59 6.50 -10.98
N PRO A 150 -4.71 7.38 -9.97
CA PRO A 150 -3.84 7.39 -8.79
C PRO A 150 -3.75 6.00 -8.12
N LYS A 151 -4.91 5.36 -7.92
CA LYS A 151 -5.02 4.01 -7.35
C LYS A 151 -4.29 2.92 -8.14
N ALA A 152 -4.14 3.06 -9.46
CA ALA A 152 -3.40 2.10 -10.29
C ALA A 152 -1.89 2.21 -10.04
N LEU A 153 -1.35 3.44 -10.01
CA LEU A 153 0.06 3.66 -9.68
C LEU A 153 0.38 3.24 -8.24
N MET A 154 -0.53 3.51 -7.30
CA MET A 154 -0.40 3.02 -5.92
C MET A 154 -0.31 1.50 -5.85
N LEU A 155 -1.13 0.79 -6.65
CA LEU A 155 -1.09 -0.67 -6.70
C LEU A 155 0.24 -1.18 -7.28
N HIS A 156 0.72 -0.59 -8.36
CA HIS A 156 2.03 -0.92 -8.92
C HIS A 156 3.17 -0.62 -7.93
N GLY A 157 3.08 0.49 -7.20
CA GLY A 157 4.01 0.82 -6.12
C GLY A 157 4.00 -0.23 -5.01
N ALA A 158 2.83 -0.69 -4.56
CA ALA A 158 2.73 -1.72 -3.53
C ALA A 158 3.23 -3.09 -4.03
N GLN A 159 2.93 -3.48 -5.27
CA GLN A 159 3.48 -4.69 -5.90
C GLN A 159 5.01 -4.62 -6.01
N ALA A 160 5.55 -3.46 -6.41
CA ALA A 160 6.98 -3.23 -6.52
C ALA A 160 7.68 -3.26 -5.15
N LEU A 161 7.07 -2.64 -4.13
CA LEU A 161 7.59 -2.69 -2.77
C LEU A 161 7.65 -4.15 -2.27
N ALA A 162 6.56 -4.92 -2.48
CA ALA A 162 6.52 -6.33 -2.12
C ALA A 162 7.61 -7.14 -2.84
N ALA A 163 7.78 -6.92 -4.14
CA ALA A 163 8.82 -7.58 -4.94
C ALA A 163 10.24 -7.22 -4.46
N GLY A 164 10.54 -5.93 -4.29
CA GLY A 164 11.86 -5.46 -3.85
C GLY A 164 12.21 -5.90 -2.43
N TRP A 165 11.22 -6.06 -1.55
CA TRP A 165 11.38 -6.63 -0.21
C TRP A 165 11.38 -8.16 -0.18
N GLY A 166 11.14 -8.85 -1.30
CA GLY A 166 11.12 -10.32 -1.38
C GLY A 166 9.92 -10.96 -0.68
N LEU A 167 8.78 -10.26 -0.66
CA LEU A 167 7.52 -10.76 -0.09
C LEU A 167 6.79 -11.65 -1.10
N ALA A 168 6.00 -12.61 -0.61
CA ALA A 168 5.35 -13.62 -1.48
C ALA A 168 4.22 -13.07 -2.34
N GLY A 169 3.76 -11.85 -2.06
CA GLY A 169 2.71 -11.19 -2.84
C GLY A 169 2.00 -10.09 -2.06
N LEU A 170 0.97 -9.54 -2.72
CA LEU A 170 0.12 -8.48 -2.19
C LEU A 170 -1.25 -9.05 -1.80
N TYR A 171 -1.70 -8.73 -0.61
CA TYR A 171 -2.98 -9.13 -0.05
C TYR A 171 -3.73 -7.90 0.43
N GLY A 172 -5.04 -8.02 0.47
CA GLY A 172 -5.93 -6.89 0.66
C GLY A 172 -7.12 -7.21 1.52
N VAL A 173 -7.56 -6.24 2.29
CA VAL A 173 -8.80 -6.37 3.06
C VAL A 173 -10.02 -6.30 2.14
N ALA A 174 -10.98 -7.20 2.33
CA ALA A 174 -12.31 -7.11 1.76
C ALA A 174 -13.19 -6.16 2.60
N ASN A 175 -14.32 -5.70 2.05
CA ASN A 175 -15.26 -4.81 2.77
C ASN A 175 -15.64 -5.35 4.17
N GLN A 176 -15.98 -6.64 4.23
CA GLN A 176 -16.37 -7.32 5.47
C GLN A 176 -15.20 -7.57 6.44
N GLY A 177 -13.97 -7.57 5.92
CA GLY A 177 -12.74 -7.79 6.67
C GLY A 177 -12.19 -6.53 7.30
N THR A 178 -12.69 -5.35 6.93
CA THR A 178 -12.17 -4.08 7.46
C THR A 178 -12.28 -4.04 8.98
N VAL A 179 -11.28 -3.46 9.63
CA VAL A 179 -11.22 -3.34 11.10
C VAL A 179 -12.43 -2.61 11.69
N PHE A 180 -13.12 -1.79 10.89
CA PHE A 180 -14.31 -1.05 11.29
C PHE A 180 -15.64 -1.73 10.92
N ALA A 181 -15.64 -2.82 10.14
CA ALA A 181 -16.87 -3.48 9.68
C ALA A 181 -17.76 -3.99 10.82
N GLY A 182 -17.17 -4.33 11.98
CA GLY A 182 -17.90 -4.75 13.18
C GLY A 182 -18.48 -3.61 14.02
N TYR A 183 -18.14 -2.35 13.72
CA TYR A 183 -18.57 -1.19 14.50
C TYR A 183 -19.77 -0.53 13.85
N TYR A 184 -20.93 -0.61 14.50
CA TYR A 184 -22.17 0.00 14.01
C TYR A 184 -22.00 1.48 13.60
N ASN A 185 -21.32 2.29 14.42
CA ASN A 185 -21.15 3.73 14.19
C ASN A 185 -20.00 4.11 13.23
N LEU A 186 -19.08 3.18 12.93
CA LEU A 186 -17.89 3.46 12.13
C LEU A 186 -17.94 2.80 10.74
N ARG A 187 -18.69 1.71 10.58
CA ARG A 187 -18.83 1.01 9.30
C ARG A 187 -19.40 1.93 8.21
N ASP A 188 -20.36 2.79 8.55
CA ASP A 188 -21.00 3.70 7.60
C ASP A 188 -20.09 4.87 7.18
N ARG A 189 -18.96 5.07 7.89
CA ARG A 189 -17.93 6.05 7.52
C ARG A 189 -16.96 5.50 6.48
N ILE A 190 -16.98 4.19 6.22
CA ILE A 190 -16.16 3.57 5.20
C ILE A 190 -16.81 3.84 3.84
N LYS A 191 -16.36 4.90 3.17
CA LYS A 191 -16.84 5.26 1.82
C LYS A 191 -16.16 4.45 0.71
N ALA A 192 -15.04 3.79 1.00
CA ALA A 192 -14.30 3.00 0.03
C ALA A 192 -14.92 1.61 -0.15
N ASP A 193 -15.17 1.23 -1.39
CA ASP A 193 -15.56 -0.12 -1.76
C ASP A 193 -14.30 -0.94 -2.10
N TYR A 194 -13.82 -1.68 -1.10
CA TYR A 194 -12.63 -2.51 -1.19
C TYR A 194 -12.84 -3.69 -2.14
N ASP A 195 -14.02 -4.32 -2.10
CA ASP A 195 -14.31 -5.48 -2.96
C ASP A 195 -14.25 -5.06 -4.43
N ARG A 196 -14.92 -3.95 -4.79
CA ARG A 196 -14.87 -3.40 -6.14
C ARG A 196 -13.46 -2.99 -6.54
N PHE A 197 -12.68 -2.41 -5.63
CA PHE A 197 -11.29 -2.06 -5.90
C PHE A 197 -10.47 -3.29 -6.28
N TRP A 198 -10.50 -4.36 -5.48
CA TRP A 198 -9.73 -5.58 -5.79
C TRP A 198 -10.20 -6.23 -7.08
N GLN A 199 -11.51 -6.29 -7.33
CA GLN A 199 -12.09 -6.84 -8.56
C GLN A 199 -11.66 -6.05 -9.82
N GLU A 200 -11.59 -4.72 -9.75
CA GLU A 200 -11.12 -3.87 -10.87
C GLU A 200 -9.69 -4.21 -11.30
N TYR A 201 -8.88 -4.74 -10.40
CA TYR A 201 -7.49 -5.15 -10.64
C TYR A 201 -7.31 -6.66 -10.64
N GLU A 202 -8.37 -7.43 -10.91
CA GLU A 202 -8.31 -8.90 -11.06
C GLU A 202 -7.85 -9.62 -9.77
N GLY A 203 -8.06 -8.99 -8.62
CA GLY A 203 -7.83 -9.58 -7.31
C GLY A 203 -8.78 -10.75 -7.06
N GLN A 204 -8.22 -11.85 -6.54
CA GLN A 204 -8.96 -13.07 -6.23
C GLN A 204 -9.38 -13.06 -4.77
N ARG A 205 -10.68 -13.22 -4.50
CA ARG A 205 -11.17 -13.38 -3.13
C ARG A 205 -10.80 -14.77 -2.63
N VAL A 206 -9.97 -14.84 -1.59
CA VAL A 206 -9.47 -16.11 -1.03
C VAL A 206 -10.19 -16.49 0.28
N THR A 207 -10.76 -15.51 0.97
CA THR A 207 -11.66 -15.71 2.12
C THR A 207 -12.76 -14.64 2.10
N PRO A 208 -13.79 -14.71 2.96
CA PRO A 208 -14.73 -13.61 3.12
C PRO A 208 -14.09 -12.27 3.50
N TYR A 209 -12.86 -12.26 4.01
CA TYR A 209 -12.19 -11.05 4.51
C TYR A 209 -10.94 -10.64 3.73
N VAL A 210 -10.44 -11.50 2.83
CA VAL A 210 -9.14 -11.32 2.20
C VAL A 210 -9.22 -11.50 0.68
N TYR A 211 -8.62 -10.55 -0.03
CA TYR A 211 -8.24 -10.66 -1.43
C TYR A 211 -6.75 -10.92 -1.56
N ARG A 212 -6.39 -11.66 -2.62
CA ARG A 212 -5.02 -11.85 -3.07
C ARG A 212 -4.86 -11.22 -4.44
N LEU A 213 -3.77 -10.49 -4.63
CA LEU A 213 -3.34 -10.04 -5.94
C LEU A 213 -2.00 -10.71 -6.29
N VAL A 214 -1.96 -11.39 -7.43
CA VAL A 214 -0.79 -12.14 -7.86
C VAL A 214 0.05 -11.29 -8.81
N GLY A 215 1.35 -11.23 -8.55
CA GLY A 215 2.35 -10.78 -9.52
C GLY A 215 2.53 -9.27 -9.66
N ALA A 216 3.54 -8.90 -10.47
CA ALA A 216 3.79 -7.55 -10.98
C ALA A 216 2.68 -7.13 -11.96
N PRO A 217 2.58 -5.84 -12.36
CA PRO A 217 1.71 -5.44 -13.46
C PRO A 217 1.85 -6.36 -14.67
N ILE A 218 0.79 -7.10 -15.00
CA ILE A 218 0.76 -7.88 -16.24
C ILE A 218 0.74 -6.86 -17.38
N ALA A 219 1.77 -6.89 -18.22
CA ALA A 219 1.76 -6.16 -19.49
C ALA A 219 0.54 -6.65 -20.27
N LYS A 220 -0.49 -5.79 -20.39
CA LYS A 220 -1.65 -6.11 -21.22
C LYS A 220 -1.18 -6.21 -22.66
N ASP A 221 -1.53 -7.31 -23.32
CA ASP A 221 -1.27 -7.47 -24.75
C ASP A 221 -1.97 -6.34 -25.51
N LEU A 222 -1.17 -5.60 -26.28
CA LEU A 222 -1.64 -4.48 -27.08
C LEU A 222 -2.28 -4.92 -28.41
N ALA A 223 -2.22 -6.21 -28.76
CA ALA A 223 -2.78 -6.76 -30.00
C ALA A 223 -4.29 -6.46 -30.14
N GLY A 224 -5.03 -6.45 -29.03
CA GLY A 224 -6.46 -6.13 -28.99
C GLY A 224 -6.80 -4.65 -28.95
N VAL A 225 -5.82 -3.75 -28.88
CA VAL A 225 -6.05 -2.29 -28.81
C VAL A 225 -6.14 -1.72 -30.23
N GLU A 226 -7.17 -0.90 -30.48
CA GLU A 226 -7.34 -0.17 -31.73
C GLU A 226 -6.06 0.59 -32.10
N SER A 227 -5.61 0.52 -33.37
CA SER A 227 -4.31 1.05 -33.82
C SER A 227 -4.06 2.50 -33.38
N SER A 228 -5.09 3.35 -33.48
CA SER A 228 -5.09 4.77 -33.07
C SER A 228 -4.79 4.99 -31.57
N LYS A 229 -5.09 4.00 -30.72
CA LYS A 229 -4.92 4.06 -29.25
C LYS A 229 -3.71 3.27 -28.74
N ARG A 230 -3.08 2.43 -29.58
CA ARG A 230 -1.92 1.59 -29.20
C ARG A 230 -0.76 2.40 -28.66
N ALA A 231 -0.43 3.53 -29.30
CA ALA A 231 0.70 4.36 -28.86
C ALA A 231 0.48 4.96 -27.45
N ALA A 232 -0.74 5.41 -27.15
CA ALA A 232 -1.08 5.92 -25.82
C ALA A 232 -1.09 4.80 -24.77
N ALA A 233 -1.60 3.61 -25.12
CA ALA A 233 -1.57 2.44 -24.25
C ALA A 233 -0.13 1.98 -23.96
N ALA A 234 0.73 1.92 -24.98
CA ALA A 234 2.14 1.58 -24.83
C ALA A 234 2.88 2.56 -23.90
N ARG A 235 2.64 3.87 -24.04
CA ARG A 235 3.21 4.87 -23.13
C ARG A 235 2.78 4.64 -21.67
N LYS A 236 1.50 4.36 -21.43
CA LYS A 236 0.98 4.04 -20.08
C LYS A 236 1.64 2.79 -19.49
N ILE A 237 1.81 1.73 -20.29
CA ILE A 237 2.48 0.49 -19.86
C ILE A 237 3.94 0.78 -19.51
N ALA A 238 4.67 1.48 -20.37
CA ALA A 238 6.07 1.85 -20.13
C ALA A 238 6.22 2.72 -18.87
N ALA A 239 5.32 3.70 -18.66
CA ALA A 239 5.33 4.53 -17.46
C ALA A 239 5.06 3.71 -16.19
N ALA A 240 4.11 2.78 -16.22
CA ALA A 240 3.83 1.89 -15.09
C ALA A 240 4.99 0.92 -14.80
N GLN A 241 5.64 0.39 -15.85
CA GLN A 241 6.80 -0.48 -15.71
C GLN A 241 7.98 0.27 -15.09
N GLN A 242 8.30 1.46 -15.61
CA GLN A 242 9.37 2.27 -15.06
C GLN A 242 9.11 2.65 -13.60
N TRP A 243 7.87 3.01 -13.27
CA TRP A 243 7.45 3.27 -11.89
C TRP A 243 7.67 2.06 -10.98
N PHE A 244 7.30 0.87 -11.46
CA PHE A 244 7.54 -0.38 -10.75
C PHE A 244 9.04 -0.63 -10.52
N ASP A 245 9.87 -0.51 -11.56
CA ASP A 245 11.31 -0.77 -11.50
C ASP A 245 12.04 0.19 -10.57
N ASP A 246 11.66 1.47 -10.56
CA ASP A 246 12.22 2.48 -9.64
C ASP A 246 11.92 2.11 -8.18
N VAL A 247 10.67 1.73 -7.90
CA VAL A 247 10.25 1.36 -6.54
C VAL A 247 10.91 0.05 -6.10
N VAL A 248 11.05 -0.94 -6.98
CA VAL A 248 11.81 -2.17 -6.68
C VAL A 248 13.26 -1.82 -6.32
N ARG A 249 13.91 -0.96 -7.10
CA ARG A 249 15.29 -0.54 -6.84
C ARG A 249 15.42 0.16 -5.49
N ALA A 250 14.52 1.09 -5.18
CA ALA A 250 14.50 1.78 -3.89
C ALA A 250 14.27 0.78 -2.74
N ALA A 251 13.31 -0.14 -2.87
CA ALA A 251 13.01 -1.15 -1.87
C ALA A 251 14.19 -2.11 -1.63
N MET A 252 14.89 -2.55 -2.68
CA MET A 252 16.09 -3.38 -2.56
C MET A 252 17.24 -2.64 -1.88
N ALA A 253 17.41 -1.34 -2.17
CA ALA A 253 18.42 -0.51 -1.52
C ALA A 253 18.19 -0.34 0.00
N MET A 254 16.99 -0.62 0.50
CA MET A 254 16.70 -0.63 1.94
C MET A 254 17.06 -1.94 2.64
N ARG A 255 17.23 -3.04 1.89
CA ARG A 255 17.41 -4.38 2.47
C ARG A 255 18.78 -4.56 3.11
N VAL A 256 18.89 -5.39 4.14
CA VAL A 256 20.19 -5.87 4.60
C VAL A 256 20.87 -6.61 3.44
N GLY A 257 22.16 -6.34 3.23
CA GLY A 257 22.95 -6.94 2.14
C GLY A 257 23.22 -8.43 2.37
#